data_AF-A0A5R8WQY4-F1
#
_entry.id   AF-A0A5R8WQY4-F1
#
_cell.length_a   1.000
_cell.length_b   1.000
_cell.length_c   1.000
_cell.angle_alpha   90.00
_cell.angle_beta   90.00
_cell.angle_gamma   90.00
#
_symmetry.space_group_name_H-M   'P 1'
#
loop_
_entity.id
_entity.type
_entity.pdbx_description
1 polymer ?
#
loop_
_entity_poly.entity_id
_entity_poly.type
_entity_poly.pdbx_seq_one_letter_code
_entity_poly.pdbx_strand_id
1 'polypeptide(L)'
;MNLGDYNDLEVARFVEFGIYLTSDDGDILMPDRYVPAGVRVGDMVRAFVYRDSEDRLIATTETPLAKVNEFAVLKVTSATSLGAFLDWGLLKDLLLPLRNQPKRVHVGDLVLVYIYLDETSDRLVATAKWERFTDRNPLLEPGTAVPLLVAGQSELGYAVLVDGRYQGMLFRNEVFRPLSIGDQLTGYVRQVREDGKVDVSLQRQGYDEALAAADELVRYLRKAGGKLPITDKTDPEEIYRRVGMSKKVFKKALGTLYRRGQVELHPDSTRLIDDAE
;
A
#
# COMPACT_ATOMS: atom_id res chain seq x y z
N MET A 1 19.35 1.94 24.67
CA MET A 1 18.31 2.86 24.12
C MET A 1 18.08 2.55 22.64
N ASN A 2 16.88 2.83 22.10
CA ASN A 2 16.54 2.62 20.69
C ASN A 2 16.44 3.96 19.93
N LEU A 3 17.37 4.23 19.01
CA LEU A 3 17.34 5.43 18.16
C LEU A 3 16.28 5.29 17.05
N GLY A 4 15.46 6.32 16.89
CA GLY A 4 14.36 6.31 15.94
C GLY A 4 13.17 5.45 16.37
N ASP A 5 13.03 5.20 17.68
CA ASP A 5 11.86 4.59 18.32
C ASP A 5 11.54 5.32 19.65
N TYR A 6 10.42 4.93 20.25
CA TYR A 6 10.02 5.33 21.59
C TYR A 6 10.84 4.60 22.65
N ASN A 7 11.21 5.36 23.67
CA ASN A 7 11.87 4.89 24.87
C ASN A 7 11.10 5.44 26.08
N ASP A 8 10.93 4.63 27.11
CA ASP A 8 10.46 5.10 28.40
C ASP A 8 11.68 5.52 29.21
N LEU A 9 11.84 6.83 29.46
CA LEU A 9 13.03 7.42 30.06
C LEU A 9 12.68 8.21 31.32
N GLU A 10 13.51 8.11 32.36
CA GLU A 10 13.31 8.81 33.62
C GLU A 10 13.80 10.26 33.56
N VAL A 11 13.03 11.20 34.12
CA VAL A 11 13.46 12.61 34.24
C VAL A 11 14.55 12.74 35.29
N ALA A 12 15.77 13.05 34.87
CA ALA A 12 16.92 13.20 35.76
C ALA A 12 17.02 14.61 36.38
N ARG A 13 16.82 15.66 35.58
CA ARG A 13 16.91 17.06 36.04
C ARG A 13 16.25 18.04 35.07
N PHE A 14 15.85 19.18 35.60
CA PHE A 14 15.41 20.34 34.83
C PHE A 14 16.59 21.26 34.50
N VAL A 15 16.52 21.88 33.33
CA VAL A 15 17.42 22.95 32.87
C VAL A 15 16.60 24.07 32.25
N GLU A 16 17.21 25.22 31.98
CA GLU A 16 16.50 26.41 31.45
C GLU A 16 15.77 26.14 30.13
N PHE A 17 16.28 25.23 29.30
CA PHE A 17 15.77 24.93 27.97
C PHE A 17 15.06 23.56 27.85
N GLY A 18 14.69 22.94 28.98
CA GLY A 18 13.94 21.68 29.00
C GLY A 18 14.33 20.73 30.14
N ILE A 19 14.31 19.43 29.87
CA ILE A 19 14.69 18.39 30.85
C ILE A 19 15.71 17.43 30.27
N TYR A 20 16.57 16.90 31.13
CA TYR A 20 17.40 15.75 30.80
C TYR A 20 16.71 14.47 31.23
N LEU A 21 16.62 13.53 30.29
CA LEU A 21 16.13 12.18 30.48
C LEU A 21 17.32 11.22 30.56
N THR A 22 17.39 10.39 31.60
CA THR A 22 18.50 9.44 31.76
C THR A 22 18.27 8.19 30.91
N SER A 23 19.34 7.69 30.31
CA SER A 23 19.38 6.42 29.59
C SER A 23 20.71 5.70 29.86
N ASP A 24 20.80 4.41 29.54
CA ASP A 24 22.04 3.63 29.68
C ASP A 24 23.21 4.20 28.87
N ASP A 25 22.90 4.93 27.79
CA ASP A 25 23.87 5.50 26.84
C ASP A 25 24.19 6.97 27.14
N GLY A 26 23.66 7.51 28.25
CA GLY A 26 23.84 8.89 28.70
C GLY A 26 22.54 9.70 28.74
N ASP A 27 22.66 10.95 29.19
CA ASP A 27 21.52 11.86 29.32
C ASP A 27 21.11 12.45 27.96
N ILE A 28 19.81 12.48 27.69
CA ILE A 28 19.20 12.99 26.46
C ILE A 28 18.39 14.23 26.79
N LEU A 29 18.56 15.29 26.01
CA LEU A 29 17.78 16.50 26.17
C LEU A 29 16.38 16.33 25.56
N MET A 30 15.34 16.65 26.32
CA MET A 30 14.01 16.98 25.80
C MET A 30 13.80 18.50 25.92
N PRO A 31 13.76 19.23 24.79
CA PRO A 31 13.46 20.66 24.78
C PRO A 31 12.14 21.02 25.46
N ASP A 32 12.09 22.21 26.07
CA ASP A 32 10.94 22.71 26.85
C ASP A 32 9.58 22.55 26.14
N ARG A 33 9.51 22.86 24.85
CA ARG A 33 8.30 22.71 24.02
C ARG A 33 7.71 21.30 23.97
N TYR A 34 8.49 20.27 24.30
CA TYR A 34 8.10 18.86 24.28
C TYR A 34 7.91 18.30 25.69
N VAL A 35 8.13 19.10 26.73
CA VAL A 35 8.01 18.66 28.12
C VAL A 35 6.53 18.50 28.49
N PRO A 36 6.07 17.31 28.93
CA PRO A 36 4.70 17.14 29.40
C PRO A 36 4.38 18.04 30.60
N ALA A 37 3.17 18.58 30.63
CA ALA A 37 2.73 19.43 31.73
C ALA A 37 2.72 18.67 33.06
N GLY A 38 3.33 19.26 34.09
CA GLY A 38 3.32 18.74 35.46
C GLY A 38 4.30 17.61 35.75
N VAL A 39 5.19 17.27 34.79
CA VAL A 39 6.25 16.28 34.99
C VAL A 39 7.22 16.71 36.10
N ARG A 40 7.78 15.74 36.83
CA ARG A 40 8.72 15.94 37.93
C ARG A 40 9.97 15.07 37.73
N VAL A 41 11.04 15.40 38.47
CA VAL A 41 12.22 14.54 38.55
C VAL A 41 11.82 13.17 39.11
N GLY A 42 12.29 12.09 38.47
CA GLY A 42 11.94 10.71 38.78
C GLY A 42 10.71 10.17 38.04
N ASP A 43 9.96 11.01 37.32
CA ASP A 43 8.85 10.54 36.49
C ASP A 43 9.37 9.84 35.22
N MET A 44 8.61 8.86 34.71
CA MET A 44 8.88 8.21 33.44
C MET A 44 8.16 8.93 32.30
N VAL A 45 8.89 9.26 31.24
CA VAL A 45 8.36 9.88 30.03
C VAL A 45 8.61 8.97 28.83
N ARG A 46 7.53 8.61 28.13
CA ARG A 46 7.63 7.95 26.83
C ARG A 46 7.99 8.98 25.76
N ALA A 47 9.20 8.91 25.22
CA ALA A 47 9.72 9.86 24.25
C ALA A 47 10.29 9.18 23.02
N PHE A 48 10.07 9.78 21.85
CA PHE A 48 10.75 9.39 20.61
C PHE A 48 12.15 10.00 20.60
N VAL A 49 13.18 9.18 20.38
CA VAL A 49 14.58 9.63 20.40
C VAL A 49 15.12 9.69 18.98
N TYR A 50 15.69 10.82 18.56
CA TYR A 50 16.31 11.00 17.24
C TYR A 50 17.49 11.98 17.31
N ARG A 51 18.13 12.25 16.17
CA ARG A 51 19.21 13.26 16.08
C ARG A 51 18.69 14.57 15.48
N ASP A 52 18.95 15.68 16.16
CA ASP A 52 18.63 17.03 15.66
C ASP A 52 19.56 17.47 14.51
N SER A 53 19.43 18.73 14.05
CA SER A 53 20.24 19.27 12.94
C SER A 53 21.73 19.41 13.28
N GLU A 54 22.12 19.36 14.55
CA GLU A 54 23.50 19.42 15.05
C GLU A 54 24.05 18.03 15.40
N ASP A 55 23.37 16.98 14.94
CA ASP A 55 23.67 15.56 15.23
C ASP A 55 23.61 15.18 16.72
N ARG A 56 22.95 15.98 17.56
CA ARG A 56 22.78 15.65 18.99
C ARG A 56 21.57 14.76 19.19
N LEU A 57 21.68 13.81 20.11
CA LEU A 57 20.52 13.03 20.56
C LEU A 57 19.52 13.94 21.27
N ILE A 58 18.27 13.85 20.84
CA ILE A 58 17.17 14.64 21.37
C ILE A 58 15.93 13.76 21.53
N ALA A 59 15.17 14.03 22.58
CA ALA A 59 13.92 13.37 22.88
C ALA A 59 12.75 14.31 22.59
N THR A 60 11.67 13.78 22.03
CA THR A 60 10.44 14.52 21.75
C THR A 60 9.21 13.69 22.10
N THR A 61 8.13 14.37 22.49
CA THR A 61 6.79 13.78 22.63
C THR A 61 5.98 13.89 21.33
N GLU A 62 6.54 14.50 20.29
CA GLU A 62 5.95 14.48 18.96
C GLU A 62 5.90 13.06 18.40
N THR A 63 4.88 12.79 17.59
CA THR A 63 4.69 11.49 16.95
C THR A 63 5.16 11.58 15.50
N PRO A 64 6.24 10.88 15.12
CA PRO A 64 6.66 10.82 13.72
C PRO A 64 5.64 10.03 12.89
N LEU A 65 5.66 10.24 11.58
CA LEU A 65 4.80 9.51 10.64
C LEU A 65 5.17 8.02 10.50
N ALA A 66 6.39 7.64 10.88
CA ALA A 66 6.86 6.27 10.98
C ALA A 66 8.15 6.19 11.81
N LYS A 67 8.55 4.99 12.19
CA LYS A 67 9.76 4.73 12.99
C LYS A 67 10.84 4.04 12.16
N VAL A 68 12.00 3.84 12.77
CA VAL A 68 13.02 2.95 12.20
C VAL A 68 12.45 1.55 12.01
N ASN A 69 12.81 0.92 10.90
CA ASN A 69 12.32 -0.37 10.42
C ASN A 69 10.86 -0.40 9.98
N GLU A 70 10.27 0.76 9.67
CA GLU A 70 8.92 0.85 9.14
C GLU A 70 8.91 1.43 7.71
N PHE A 71 7.85 1.11 6.99
CA PHE A 71 7.53 1.72 5.70
C PHE A 71 6.60 2.91 5.89
N ALA A 72 6.81 3.99 5.14
CA ALA A 72 5.89 5.12 5.11
C ALA A 72 5.89 5.82 3.76
N VAL A 73 4.75 6.44 3.43
CA VAL A 73 4.67 7.39 2.32
C VAL A 73 4.86 8.79 2.88
N LEU A 74 5.97 9.41 2.54
CA LEU A 74 6.35 10.73 3.03
C LEU A 74 6.42 11.72 1.87
N LYS A 75 6.13 12.99 2.16
CA LYS A 75 6.15 14.08 1.19
C LYS A 75 7.55 14.70 1.11
N VAL A 76 8.04 14.95 -0.10
CA VAL A 76 9.29 15.68 -0.30
C VAL A 76 9.09 17.17 0.01
N THR A 77 9.80 17.70 1.00
CA THR A 77 9.76 19.11 1.42
C THR A 77 10.81 19.95 0.70
N SER A 78 11.99 19.37 0.46
CA SER A 78 13.10 20.02 -0.25
C SER A 78 14.00 19.01 -0.96
N ALA A 79 14.78 19.50 -1.93
CA ALA A 79 15.75 18.68 -2.66
C ALA A 79 17.07 19.46 -2.85
N THR A 80 18.19 18.80 -2.57
CA THR A 80 19.54 19.35 -2.62
C THR A 80 20.51 18.41 -3.36
N SER A 81 21.79 18.76 -3.40
CA SER A 81 22.84 17.87 -3.93
C SER A 81 23.10 16.63 -3.06
N LEU A 82 22.68 16.62 -1.80
CA LEU A 82 22.83 15.46 -0.90
C LEU A 82 21.70 14.44 -1.09
N GLY A 83 20.51 14.91 -1.49
CA GLY A 83 19.31 14.10 -1.55
C GLY A 83 18.06 14.95 -1.41
N ALA A 84 16.94 14.28 -1.17
CA ALA A 84 15.67 14.91 -0.83
C ALA A 84 15.46 14.86 0.69
N PHE A 85 14.70 15.81 1.21
CA PHE A 85 14.26 15.80 2.60
C PHE A 85 12.75 15.55 2.62
N LEU A 86 12.33 14.66 3.52
CA LEU A 86 10.97 14.16 3.61
C LEU A 86 10.34 14.66 4.90
N ASP A 87 9.11 15.15 4.79
CA ASP A 87 8.26 15.44 5.95
C ASP A 87 8.03 14.14 6.70
N TRP A 88 8.61 14.04 7.88
CA TRP A 88 8.57 12.87 8.73
C TRP A 88 7.71 13.09 9.98
N GLY A 89 7.01 14.23 10.06
CA GLY A 89 6.20 14.61 11.22
C GLY A 89 7.00 15.09 12.44
N LEU A 90 8.30 15.32 12.29
CA LEU A 90 9.18 15.89 13.31
C LEU A 90 9.76 17.20 12.80
N LEU A 91 10.30 18.02 13.72
CA LEU A 91 10.94 19.29 13.35
C LEU A 91 12.07 19.15 12.31
N LYS A 92 12.79 18.02 12.34
CA LYS A 92 13.84 17.72 11.37
C LYS A 92 13.29 16.76 10.32
N ASP A 93 13.33 17.18 9.08
CA ASP A 93 13.00 16.33 7.94
C ASP A 93 13.96 15.14 7.81
N LEU A 94 13.43 14.01 7.34
CA LEU A 94 14.19 12.80 7.13
C LEU A 94 14.94 12.85 5.79
N LEU A 95 16.24 12.60 5.81
CA LEU A 95 17.05 12.58 4.59
C LEU A 95 16.74 11.31 3.77
N LEU A 96 16.42 11.50 2.49
CA LEU A 96 16.42 10.48 1.43
C LEU A 96 17.64 10.72 0.51
N PRO A 97 18.78 10.05 0.77
CA PRO A 97 20.01 10.25 0.02
C PRO A 97 19.84 9.97 -1.48
N LEU A 98 20.58 10.67 -2.35
CA LEU A 98 20.53 10.40 -3.81
C LEU A 98 20.79 8.93 -4.15
N ARG A 99 21.73 8.27 -3.47
CA ARG A 99 22.03 6.84 -3.67
C ARG A 99 20.85 5.91 -3.36
N ASN A 100 19.88 6.38 -2.60
CA ASN A 100 18.68 5.64 -2.18
C ASN A 100 17.44 5.98 -3.02
N GLN A 101 17.59 6.79 -4.07
CA GLN A 101 16.52 7.16 -4.99
C GLN A 101 16.63 6.32 -6.28
N PRO A 102 15.68 5.42 -6.59
CA PRO A 102 15.67 4.71 -7.88
C PRO A 102 15.52 5.66 -9.07
N LYS A 103 14.76 6.75 -8.86
CA LYS A 103 14.56 7.86 -9.78
C LYS A 103 14.59 9.16 -8.98
N ARG A 104 14.99 10.25 -9.63
CA ARG A 104 15.04 11.56 -8.97
C ARG A 104 13.63 12.00 -8.54
N VAL A 105 13.50 12.41 -7.29
CA VAL A 105 12.26 12.94 -6.72
C VAL A 105 12.30 14.47 -6.70
N HIS A 106 11.13 15.09 -6.72
CA HIS A 106 10.93 16.53 -6.73
C HIS A 106 10.13 16.99 -5.52
N VAL A 107 10.27 18.27 -5.18
CA VAL A 107 9.50 18.88 -4.08
C VAL A 107 8.00 18.70 -4.34
N GLY A 108 7.28 18.22 -3.33
CA GLY A 108 5.86 17.91 -3.41
C GLY A 108 5.54 16.45 -3.75
N ASP A 109 6.49 15.66 -4.26
CA ASP A 109 6.28 14.24 -4.54
C ASP A 109 5.95 13.48 -3.24
N LEU A 110 5.05 12.50 -3.35
CA LEU A 110 4.84 11.47 -2.33
C LEU A 110 5.66 10.24 -2.68
N VAL A 111 6.39 9.69 -1.72
CA VAL A 111 7.34 8.60 -1.94
C VAL A 111 7.18 7.54 -0.86
N LEU A 112 6.95 6.28 -1.25
CA LEU A 112 7.10 5.16 -0.33
C LEU A 112 8.58 4.95 -0.01
N VAL A 113 8.91 4.97 1.28
CA VAL A 113 10.25 4.75 1.79
C VAL A 113 10.26 3.71 2.90
N TYR A 114 11.41 3.09 3.10
CA TYR A 114 11.75 2.37 4.32
C TYR A 114 12.73 3.21 5.14
N ILE A 115 12.54 3.27 6.45
CA ILE A 115 13.39 4.06 7.36
C ILE A 115 14.37 3.13 8.06
N TYR A 116 15.66 3.48 8.02
CA TYR A 116 16.70 2.67 8.66
C TYR A 116 17.78 3.56 9.30
N LEU A 117 18.53 2.98 10.23
CA LEU A 117 19.74 3.57 10.80
C LEU A 117 20.93 3.24 9.89
N ASP A 118 21.57 4.26 9.33
CA ASP A 118 22.80 4.09 8.53
C ASP A 118 24.00 3.91 9.46
N GLU A 119 24.40 2.66 9.70
CA GLU A 119 25.47 2.30 10.66
C GLU A 119 26.80 3.03 10.41
N THR A 120 27.08 3.41 9.16
CA THR A 120 28.32 4.14 8.83
C THR A 120 28.30 5.59 9.31
N SER A 121 27.14 6.25 9.25
CA SER A 121 27.00 7.65 9.64
C SER A 121 26.29 7.86 10.97
N ASP A 122 25.74 6.79 11.56
CA ASP A 122 24.92 6.79 12.76
C ASP A 122 23.73 7.77 12.68
N ARG A 123 23.13 7.86 11.48
CA ARG A 123 22.01 8.74 11.16
C ARG A 123 20.80 7.97 10.66
N LEU A 124 19.62 8.45 11.02
CA LEU A 124 18.35 7.98 10.48
C LEU A 124 18.18 8.49 9.05
N VAL A 125 17.91 7.58 8.13
CA VAL A 125 17.74 7.88 6.71
C VAL A 125 16.59 7.08 6.12
N ALA A 126 15.99 7.63 5.07
CA ALA A 126 15.01 6.94 4.25
C ALA A 126 15.65 6.32 3.01
N THR A 127 14.98 5.29 2.48
CA THR A 127 15.28 4.75 1.15
C THR A 127 14.02 4.44 0.36
N ALA A 128 13.96 4.94 -0.86
CA ALA A 128 12.91 4.62 -1.83
C ALA A 128 13.21 3.32 -2.60
N LYS A 129 14.34 2.66 -2.31
CA LYS A 129 14.66 1.28 -2.74
C LYS A 129 14.09 0.29 -1.71
N TRP A 130 12.80 0.42 -1.42
CA TRP A 130 12.11 -0.23 -0.31
C TRP A 130 11.94 -1.75 -0.52
N GLU A 131 12.00 -2.23 -1.77
CA GLU A 131 11.75 -3.63 -2.13
C GLU A 131 12.75 -4.61 -1.50
N ARG A 132 13.94 -4.15 -1.12
CA ARG A 132 14.93 -5.01 -0.44
C ARG A 132 14.60 -5.27 1.03
N PHE A 133 13.70 -4.49 1.62
CA PHE A 133 13.30 -4.56 3.03
C PHE A 133 11.97 -5.29 3.20
N THR A 134 11.38 -5.81 2.12
CA THR A 134 10.18 -6.64 2.20
C THR A 134 10.53 -8.09 2.51
N ASP A 135 9.64 -8.75 3.22
CA ASP A 135 9.69 -10.20 3.45
C ASP A 135 9.57 -10.96 2.12
N ARG A 136 10.22 -12.13 2.02
CA ARG A 136 10.23 -12.96 0.80
C ARG A 136 9.43 -14.27 0.88
N ASN A 137 8.89 -14.59 2.05
CA ASN A 137 8.15 -15.83 2.29
C ASN A 137 6.71 -15.52 2.72
N PRO A 138 5.86 -14.99 1.81
CA PRO A 138 4.46 -14.72 2.15
C PRO A 138 3.72 -16.04 2.39
N LEU A 139 3.10 -16.15 3.58
CA LEU A 139 2.19 -17.23 3.94
C LEU A 139 0.75 -16.80 3.64
N LEU A 140 0.49 -16.45 2.37
CA LEU A 140 -0.78 -15.91 1.91
C LEU A 140 -1.45 -16.88 0.93
N GLU A 141 -2.73 -17.15 1.16
CA GLU A 141 -3.54 -18.00 0.28
C GLU A 141 -4.25 -17.18 -0.81
N PRO A 142 -4.38 -17.69 -2.05
CA PRO A 142 -5.22 -17.09 -3.08
C PRO A 142 -6.66 -16.81 -2.58
N GLY A 143 -7.18 -15.63 -2.93
CA GLY A 143 -8.50 -15.14 -2.51
C GLY A 143 -8.52 -14.44 -1.15
N THR A 144 -7.42 -14.47 -0.38
CA THR A 144 -7.30 -13.78 0.91
C THR A 144 -7.37 -12.27 0.71
N ALA A 145 -8.20 -11.59 1.52
CA ALA A 145 -8.24 -10.14 1.56
C ALA A 145 -7.02 -9.60 2.31
N VAL A 146 -6.31 -8.65 1.71
CA VAL A 146 -5.08 -8.07 2.27
C VAL A 146 -5.09 -6.55 2.11
N PRO A 147 -4.55 -5.79 3.08
CA PRO A 147 -4.37 -4.36 2.90
C PRO A 147 -3.21 -4.13 1.91
N LEU A 148 -3.40 -3.15 1.03
CA LEU A 148 -2.42 -2.71 0.05
C LEU A 148 -2.13 -1.23 0.26
N LEU A 149 -0.86 -0.87 0.14
CA LEU A 149 -0.39 0.51 0.05
C LEU A 149 0.27 0.72 -1.31
N VAL A 150 -0.24 1.66 -2.11
CA VAL A 150 0.31 1.94 -3.43
C VAL A 150 1.69 2.61 -3.30
N ALA A 151 2.70 1.96 -3.86
CA ALA A 151 4.11 2.35 -3.74
C ALA A 151 4.62 3.11 -4.97
N GLY A 152 4.08 2.81 -6.14
CA GLY A 152 4.54 3.40 -7.40
C GLY A 152 3.78 2.88 -8.61
N GLN A 153 3.99 3.54 -9.75
CA GLN A 153 3.34 3.21 -11.01
C GLN A 153 4.37 2.87 -12.09
N SER A 154 4.04 1.88 -12.91
CA SER A 154 4.78 1.44 -14.08
C SER A 154 3.84 1.19 -15.26
N GLU A 155 4.39 0.83 -16.43
CA GLU A 155 3.60 0.42 -17.58
C GLU A 155 2.75 -0.83 -17.30
N LEU A 156 3.31 -1.80 -16.55
CA LEU A 156 2.63 -3.05 -16.19
C LEU A 156 1.46 -2.83 -15.22
N GLY A 157 1.56 -1.83 -14.35
CA GLY A 157 0.60 -1.64 -13.26
C GLY A 157 1.19 -0.87 -12.10
N TYR A 158 0.69 -1.16 -10.91
CA TYR A 158 1.03 -0.49 -9.67
C TYR A 158 1.83 -1.43 -8.78
N ALA A 159 3.01 -0.99 -8.36
CA ALA A 159 3.74 -1.63 -7.28
C ALA A 159 3.01 -1.32 -5.98
N VAL A 160 2.82 -2.33 -5.14
CA VAL A 160 2.12 -2.19 -3.86
C VAL A 160 2.92 -2.87 -2.75
N LEU A 161 2.84 -2.32 -1.54
CA LEU A 161 3.24 -3.01 -0.31
C LEU A 161 2.00 -3.74 0.22
N VAL A 162 2.08 -5.07 0.26
CA VAL A 162 1.00 -5.97 0.69
C VAL A 162 1.21 -6.30 2.16
N ASP A 163 0.16 -6.11 2.98
CA ASP A 163 0.19 -6.39 4.42
C ASP A 163 1.30 -5.66 5.18
N GLY A 164 1.77 -4.53 4.66
CA GLY A 164 2.90 -3.78 5.22
C GLY A 164 4.26 -4.51 5.13
N ARG A 165 4.33 -5.65 4.44
CA ARG A 165 5.46 -6.60 4.56
C ARG A 165 5.99 -7.10 3.24
N TYR A 166 5.12 -7.37 2.27
CA TYR A 166 5.49 -8.06 1.04
C TYR A 166 5.44 -7.14 -0.16
N GLN A 167 6.35 -7.35 -1.10
CA GLN A 167 6.27 -6.69 -2.41
C GLN A 167 5.15 -7.33 -3.23
N GLY A 168 4.28 -6.50 -3.81
CA GLY A 168 3.24 -6.97 -4.71
C GLY A 168 3.05 -6.13 -5.97
N MET A 169 2.25 -6.67 -6.88
CA MET A 169 1.90 -6.06 -8.16
C MET A 169 0.39 -6.10 -8.36
N LEU A 170 -0.17 -4.94 -8.70
CA LEU A 170 -1.55 -4.80 -9.15
C LEU A 170 -1.54 -4.41 -10.63
N PHE A 171 -1.99 -5.30 -11.51
CA PHE A 171 -1.86 -5.10 -12.95
C PHE A 171 -2.82 -4.02 -13.49
N ARG A 172 -2.34 -3.20 -14.43
CA ARG A 172 -3.09 -2.04 -14.96
C ARG A 172 -4.45 -2.43 -15.56
N ASN A 173 -4.52 -3.57 -16.23
CA ASN A 173 -5.74 -4.07 -16.87
C ASN A 173 -6.85 -4.47 -15.88
N GLU A 174 -6.54 -4.56 -14.58
CA GLU A 174 -7.48 -4.92 -13.51
C GLU A 174 -7.88 -3.72 -12.66
N VAL A 175 -7.39 -2.52 -13.02
CA VAL A 175 -7.62 -1.27 -12.29
C VAL A 175 -8.44 -0.31 -13.13
N PHE A 176 -9.71 -0.16 -12.77
CA PHE A 176 -10.69 0.69 -13.47
C PHE A 176 -10.84 2.09 -12.87
N ARG A 177 -9.89 2.52 -12.03
CA ARG A 177 -9.86 3.83 -11.39
C ARG A 177 -8.42 4.33 -11.27
N PRO A 178 -8.16 5.64 -11.33
CA PRO A 178 -6.82 6.15 -11.03
C PRO A 178 -6.43 5.79 -9.59
N LEU A 179 -5.17 5.42 -9.40
CA LEU A 179 -4.54 5.20 -8.09
C LEU A 179 -3.29 6.07 -7.99
N SER A 180 -3.06 6.62 -6.81
CA SER A 180 -1.92 7.47 -6.47
C SER A 180 -1.01 6.79 -5.44
N ILE A 181 0.26 7.19 -5.40
CA ILE A 181 1.18 6.75 -4.33
C ILE A 181 0.61 7.17 -2.98
N GLY A 182 0.58 6.25 -2.01
CA GLY A 182 -0.02 6.48 -0.70
C GLY A 182 -1.47 6.04 -0.56
N ASP A 183 -2.16 5.71 -1.66
CA ASP A 183 -3.50 5.15 -1.57
C ASP A 183 -3.48 3.84 -0.77
N GLN A 184 -4.37 3.76 0.22
CA GLN A 184 -4.62 2.54 1.00
C GLN A 184 -5.93 1.91 0.55
N LEU A 185 -5.90 0.61 0.34
CA LEU A 185 -7.05 -0.13 -0.17
C LEU A 185 -7.00 -1.59 0.28
N THR A 186 -8.14 -2.27 0.20
CA THR A 186 -8.19 -3.73 0.33
C THR A 186 -8.12 -4.36 -1.05
N GLY A 187 -7.19 -5.29 -1.23
CA GLY A 187 -7.14 -6.15 -2.40
C GLY A 187 -7.25 -7.63 -2.02
N TYR A 188 -7.14 -8.49 -3.02
CA TYR A 188 -7.18 -9.93 -2.87
C TYR A 188 -5.95 -10.57 -3.48
N VAL A 189 -5.38 -11.55 -2.78
CA VAL A 189 -4.22 -12.30 -3.27
C VAL A 189 -4.67 -13.14 -4.46
N ARG A 190 -3.99 -13.00 -5.61
CA ARG A 190 -4.22 -13.86 -6.78
C ARG A 190 -3.32 -15.07 -6.74
N GLN A 191 -2.03 -14.83 -6.50
CA GLN A 191 -1.00 -15.85 -6.35
C GLN A 191 0.21 -15.29 -5.62
N VAL A 192 0.94 -16.18 -4.96
CA VAL A 192 2.32 -15.97 -4.53
C VAL A 192 3.23 -16.53 -5.61
N ARG A 193 4.19 -15.72 -6.08
CA ARG A 193 5.14 -16.11 -7.13
C ARG A 193 6.34 -16.81 -6.52
N GLU A 194 7.06 -17.58 -7.34
CA GLU A 194 8.29 -18.28 -6.93
C GLU A 194 9.39 -17.34 -6.42
N ASP A 195 9.41 -16.08 -6.88
CA ASP A 195 10.37 -15.06 -6.43
C ASP A 195 9.97 -14.36 -5.11
N GLY A 196 8.88 -14.81 -4.48
CA GLY A 196 8.37 -14.28 -3.21
C GLY A 196 7.47 -13.05 -3.33
N LYS A 197 7.20 -12.57 -4.55
CA LYS A 197 6.28 -11.43 -4.78
C LYS A 197 4.84 -11.90 -4.86
N VAL A 198 3.91 -10.97 -4.58
CA VAL A 198 2.48 -11.26 -4.54
C VAL A 198 1.76 -10.53 -5.67
N ASP A 199 1.11 -11.27 -6.57
CA ASP A 199 0.18 -10.65 -7.51
C ASP A 199 -1.17 -10.48 -6.80
N VAL A 200 -1.74 -9.27 -6.88
CA VAL A 200 -2.99 -8.92 -6.21
C VAL A 200 -3.98 -8.29 -7.18
N SER A 201 -5.27 -8.37 -6.85
CA SER A 201 -6.37 -7.77 -7.60
C SER A 201 -7.26 -6.92 -6.69
N LEU A 202 -8.00 -5.97 -7.25
CA LEU A 202 -9.02 -5.22 -6.50
C LEU A 202 -10.34 -5.99 -6.34
N GLN A 203 -10.45 -7.14 -6.99
CA GLN A 203 -11.66 -7.93 -7.11
C GLN A 203 -11.37 -9.37 -6.70
N ARG A 204 -12.31 -10.02 -6.00
CA ARG A 204 -12.11 -11.39 -5.53
C ARG A 204 -11.90 -12.35 -6.69
N GLN A 205 -10.99 -13.30 -6.50
CA GLN A 205 -10.74 -14.41 -7.42
C GLN A 205 -12.06 -15.13 -7.78
N GLY A 206 -12.29 -15.35 -9.08
CA GLY A 206 -13.55 -15.86 -9.63
C GLY A 206 -14.53 -14.77 -10.10
N TYR A 207 -14.31 -13.50 -9.75
CA TYR A 207 -14.91 -12.36 -10.44
C TYR A 207 -14.27 -12.17 -11.83
N ASP A 208 -12.95 -12.33 -11.95
CA ASP A 208 -12.24 -12.27 -13.25
C ASP A 208 -12.65 -13.39 -14.20
N GLU A 209 -12.83 -14.62 -13.71
CA GLU A 209 -13.40 -15.72 -14.50
C GLU A 209 -14.83 -15.40 -14.97
N ALA A 210 -15.62 -14.76 -14.10
CA ALA A 210 -16.96 -14.33 -14.45
C ALA A 210 -16.95 -13.17 -15.46
N LEU A 211 -15.95 -12.28 -15.41
CA LEU A 211 -15.72 -11.23 -16.41
C LEU A 211 -15.33 -11.82 -17.76
N ALA A 212 -14.33 -12.70 -17.78
CA ALA A 212 -13.84 -13.31 -19.01
C ALA A 212 -14.96 -14.13 -19.68
N ALA A 213 -15.74 -14.87 -18.89
CA ALA A 213 -16.92 -15.57 -19.37
C ALA A 213 -18.03 -14.60 -19.81
N ALA A 214 -18.19 -13.44 -19.16
CA ALA A 214 -19.12 -12.39 -19.58
C ALA A 214 -18.72 -11.79 -20.94
N ASP A 215 -17.46 -11.43 -21.13
CA ASP A 215 -16.94 -10.88 -22.39
C ASP A 215 -17.05 -11.90 -23.53
N GLU A 216 -16.80 -13.18 -23.24
CA GLU A 216 -17.03 -14.27 -24.18
C GLU A 216 -18.52 -14.42 -24.53
N LEU A 217 -19.42 -14.35 -23.54
CA LEU A 217 -20.86 -14.43 -23.77
C LEU A 217 -21.35 -13.25 -24.64
N VAL A 218 -20.83 -12.05 -24.45
CA VAL A 218 -21.10 -10.89 -25.32
C VAL A 218 -20.68 -11.16 -26.76
N ARG A 219 -19.51 -11.79 -26.98
CA ARG A 219 -19.06 -12.17 -28.34
C ARG A 219 -20.04 -13.15 -29.01
N TYR A 220 -20.55 -14.14 -28.28
CA TYR A 220 -21.57 -15.05 -28.80
C TYR A 220 -22.90 -14.35 -29.10
N LEU A 221 -23.36 -13.48 -28.19
CA LEU A 221 -24.59 -12.69 -28.39
C LEU A 221 -24.47 -11.82 -29.65
N ARG A 222 -23.36 -11.10 -29.83
CA ARG A 222 -23.11 -10.27 -31.04
C ARG A 222 -23.08 -11.11 -32.32
N LYS A 223 -22.39 -12.26 -32.32
CA LYS A 223 -22.38 -13.18 -33.47
C LYS A 223 -23.77 -13.70 -33.83
N ALA A 224 -24.68 -13.80 -32.85
CA ALA A 224 -26.05 -14.23 -33.03
C ALA A 224 -27.05 -13.08 -33.30
N GLY A 225 -26.57 -11.88 -33.64
CA GLY A 225 -27.45 -10.72 -33.91
C GLY A 225 -28.03 -10.09 -32.65
N GLY A 226 -27.30 -10.14 -31.54
CA GLY A 226 -27.66 -9.51 -30.27
C GLY A 226 -28.61 -10.34 -29.40
N LYS A 227 -28.97 -11.57 -29.78
CA LYS A 227 -29.92 -12.40 -29.01
C LYS A 227 -29.57 -13.89 -29.10
N LEU A 228 -29.61 -14.58 -27.96
CA LEU A 228 -29.52 -16.04 -27.89
C LEU A 228 -30.72 -16.62 -27.14
N PRO A 229 -31.34 -17.72 -27.63
CA PRO A 229 -32.45 -18.38 -26.95
C PRO A 229 -31.95 -19.31 -25.83
N ILE A 230 -31.13 -18.76 -24.94
CA ILE A 230 -30.62 -19.43 -23.74
C ILE A 230 -30.78 -18.52 -22.53
N THR A 231 -31.10 -19.11 -21.38
CA THR A 231 -31.28 -18.44 -20.09
C THR A 231 -30.63 -19.27 -18.99
N ASP A 232 -30.67 -18.79 -17.74
CA ASP A 232 -30.16 -19.55 -16.59
C ASP A 232 -30.92 -20.86 -16.32
N LYS A 233 -32.11 -21.00 -16.91
CA LYS A 233 -32.95 -22.21 -16.86
C LYS A 233 -32.60 -23.23 -17.93
N THR A 234 -31.98 -22.83 -19.05
CA THR A 234 -31.62 -23.72 -20.16
C THR A 234 -30.77 -24.91 -19.70
N ASP A 235 -30.96 -26.06 -20.34
CA ASP A 235 -30.24 -27.28 -20.01
C ASP A 235 -28.72 -27.13 -20.16
N PRO A 236 -27.91 -27.73 -19.26
CA PRO A 236 -26.46 -27.60 -19.28
C PRO A 236 -25.83 -27.98 -20.63
N GLU A 237 -26.32 -29.04 -21.27
CA GLU A 237 -25.83 -29.49 -22.57
C GLU A 237 -26.09 -28.47 -23.68
N GLU A 238 -27.27 -27.85 -23.68
CA GLU A 238 -27.62 -26.83 -24.68
C GLU A 238 -26.81 -25.55 -24.49
N ILE A 239 -26.57 -25.13 -23.24
CA ILE A 239 -25.67 -24.02 -22.93
C ILE A 239 -24.26 -24.31 -23.46
N TYR A 240 -23.74 -25.50 -23.16
CA TYR A 240 -22.40 -25.89 -23.59
C TYR A 240 -22.28 -25.94 -25.12
N ARG A 241 -23.28 -26.51 -25.81
CA ARG A 241 -23.30 -26.56 -27.28
C ARG A 241 -23.24 -25.19 -27.93
N ARG A 242 -23.92 -24.18 -27.36
CA ARG A 242 -24.03 -22.86 -28.00
C ARG A 242 -22.90 -21.91 -27.67
N VAL A 243 -22.41 -21.93 -26.43
CA VAL A 243 -21.44 -20.93 -25.95
C VAL A 243 -20.16 -21.55 -25.36
N GLY A 244 -20.02 -22.87 -25.36
CA GLY A 244 -18.82 -23.55 -24.85
C GLY A 244 -18.62 -23.44 -23.34
N MET A 245 -19.63 -22.99 -22.60
CA MET A 245 -19.55 -22.74 -21.16
C MET A 245 -20.31 -23.80 -20.37
N SER A 246 -19.81 -24.15 -19.18
CA SER A 246 -20.62 -24.89 -18.21
C SER A 246 -21.77 -24.01 -17.70
N LYS A 247 -22.89 -24.62 -17.27
CA LYS A 247 -24.04 -23.89 -16.70
C LYS A 247 -23.66 -22.98 -15.52
N LYS A 248 -22.69 -23.40 -14.69
CA LYS A 248 -22.17 -22.60 -13.56
C LYS A 248 -21.44 -21.34 -14.04
N VAL A 249 -20.57 -21.48 -15.04
CA VAL A 249 -19.81 -20.35 -15.63
C VAL A 249 -20.77 -19.42 -16.37
N PHE A 250 -21.70 -19.97 -17.15
CA PHE A 250 -22.73 -19.20 -17.84
C PHE A 250 -23.59 -18.38 -16.88
N LYS A 251 -24.06 -18.95 -15.76
CA LYS A 251 -24.84 -18.18 -14.76
C LYS A 251 -24.04 -17.04 -14.13
N LYS A 252 -22.75 -17.24 -13.86
CA LYS A 252 -21.86 -16.18 -13.36
C LYS A 252 -21.69 -15.07 -14.39
N ALA A 253 -21.40 -15.42 -15.65
CA ALA A 253 -21.27 -14.49 -16.76
C ALA A 253 -22.55 -13.66 -16.97
N LEU A 254 -23.70 -14.34 -17.02
CA LEU A 254 -25.02 -13.74 -17.18
C LEU A 254 -25.35 -12.77 -16.03
N GLY A 255 -25.09 -13.18 -14.79
CA GLY A 255 -25.28 -12.33 -13.61
C GLY A 255 -24.33 -11.13 -13.56
N THR A 256 -23.13 -11.24 -14.12
CA THR A 256 -22.21 -10.10 -14.28
C THR A 256 -22.72 -9.13 -15.34
N LEU A 257 -23.13 -9.60 -16.52
CA LEU A 257 -23.67 -8.76 -17.59
C LEU A 257 -24.97 -8.06 -17.17
N TYR A 258 -25.86 -8.77 -16.45
CA TYR A 258 -27.12 -8.20 -15.96
C TYR A 258 -26.89 -7.06 -14.96
N ARG A 259 -25.98 -7.26 -13.99
CA ARG A 259 -25.61 -6.19 -13.03
C ARG A 259 -24.96 -4.97 -13.68
N ARG A 260 -24.32 -5.16 -14.83
CA ARG A 260 -23.73 -4.09 -15.64
C ARG A 260 -24.73 -3.41 -16.59
N GLY A 261 -25.98 -3.88 -16.65
CA GLY A 261 -26.99 -3.35 -17.56
C GLY A 261 -26.68 -3.62 -19.04
N GLN A 262 -25.89 -4.65 -19.36
CA GLN A 262 -25.49 -4.96 -20.74
C GLN A 262 -26.38 -6.01 -21.41
N VAL A 263 -27.23 -6.70 -20.64
CA VAL A 263 -28.17 -7.71 -21.14
C VAL A 263 -29.54 -7.59 -20.50
N GLU A 264 -30.56 -7.85 -21.30
CA GLU A 264 -31.93 -8.10 -20.87
C GLU A 264 -32.20 -9.61 -20.79
N LEU A 265 -32.82 -10.02 -19.69
CA LEU A 265 -33.24 -11.40 -19.45
C LEU A 265 -34.73 -11.53 -19.75
N HIS A 266 -35.07 -12.20 -20.84
CA HIS A 266 -36.43 -12.63 -21.13
C HIS A 266 -36.67 -14.07 -20.65
N PRO A 267 -37.93 -14.51 -20.52
CA PRO A 267 -38.24 -15.88 -20.08
C PRO A 267 -37.49 -16.98 -20.83
N ASP A 268 -37.32 -16.79 -22.14
CA ASP A 268 -36.79 -17.81 -23.06
C ASP A 268 -35.52 -17.36 -23.81
N SER A 269 -34.98 -16.18 -23.51
CA SER A 269 -33.81 -15.67 -24.23
C SER A 269 -33.02 -14.63 -23.45
N THR A 270 -31.72 -14.57 -23.71
CA THR A 270 -30.85 -13.47 -23.30
C THR A 270 -30.62 -12.55 -24.49
N ARG A 271 -30.84 -11.25 -24.30
CA ARG A 271 -30.64 -10.22 -25.33
C ARG A 271 -29.57 -9.22 -24.86
N LEU A 272 -28.68 -8.82 -25.76
CA LEU A 272 -27.76 -7.72 -25.54
C LEU A 272 -28.55 -6.41 -25.59
N ILE A 273 -28.32 -5.54 -24.61
CA ILE A 273 -28.79 -4.16 -24.68
C ILE A 273 -27.74 -3.44 -25.54
N ASP A 274 -28.13 -3.04 -26.75
CA ASP A 274 -27.28 -2.17 -27.55
C ASP A 274 -27.37 -0.76 -26.96
N ASP A 275 -26.22 -0.14 -26.71
CA ASP A 275 -26.15 1.32 -26.59
C ASP A 275 -26.50 1.89 -27.97
N ALA A 276 -27.79 2.15 -28.18
CA ALA A 276 -28.24 2.99 -29.28
C ALA A 276 -27.94 4.45 -28.90
N GLU A 277 -26.86 4.97 -29.50
CA GLU A 277 -26.34 6.35 -29.52
C GLU A 277 -25.63 6.88 -28.26
#